data_AF-L1MMN0-F1
#
_entry.id   AF-L1MMN0-F1
#
_cell.length_a   1.000
_cell.length_b   1.000
_cell.length_c   1.000
_cell.angle_alpha   90.00
_cell.angle_beta   90.00
_cell.angle_gamma   90.00
#
_symmetry.space_group_name_H-M   'P 1'
#
loop_
_entity.id
_entity.type
_entity.pdbx_description
1 polymer ?
#
loop_
_entity_poly.entity_id
_entity_poly.type
_entity_poly.pdbx_seq_one_letter_code
_entity_poly.pdbx_strand_id
1 'polypeptide(L)'
;MKPNTPVWNHIVAEHPRFSTAVFPTKNSRRISVEELASVEVLDRAIAASDELFPMGVPKHQAQVWWFSLNNTLLGPALTAMVECHVTPSLDVARGAMFIQNPGTEHGQGYWMSFFTDVFTDDSEAAWRAAGADYARSIAPVIQALAEVAGASTRALWAVSVDAVAGAAVGAGNDAFEPYRGVRIAQALLAGMAEGVPEGVRLPEPHFRDFCDGHFQPTDVAAALAGEERDVHTVPQRVSCCMIYRSPAAGMCLSCPKQTPEERDRQLIDSFTFDF
;
A
#
# COMPACT_ATOMS: atom_id res chain seq x y z
N MET A 1 17.55 19.25 -6.76
CA MET A 1 16.42 19.35 -7.70
C MET A 1 15.15 19.17 -6.88
N LYS A 2 14.41 20.23 -6.59
CA LYS A 2 13.11 20.11 -5.89
C LYS A 2 12.10 19.61 -6.93
N PRO A 3 11.34 18.53 -6.68
CA PRO A 3 10.24 18.15 -7.55
C PRO A 3 9.21 19.27 -7.50
N ASN A 4 9.00 19.98 -8.59
CA ASN A 4 7.89 20.94 -8.68
C ASN A 4 6.73 20.25 -9.38
N THR A 5 6.23 19.20 -8.73
CA THR A 5 4.96 18.58 -9.11
C THR A 5 3.93 19.10 -8.10
N PRO A 6 3.06 20.05 -8.49
CA PRO A 6 2.08 20.66 -7.58
C PRO A 6 1.25 19.64 -6.81
N VAL A 7 0.92 18.50 -7.44
CA VAL A 7 0.18 17.39 -6.82
C VAL A 7 0.88 16.87 -5.56
N TRP A 8 2.17 16.53 -5.63
CA TRP A 8 2.89 15.99 -4.47
C TRP A 8 3.09 17.01 -3.35
N ASN A 9 3.28 18.29 -3.70
CA ASN A 9 3.35 19.35 -2.70
C ASN A 9 2.00 19.54 -1.99
N HIS A 10 0.89 19.46 -2.73
CA HIS A 10 -0.45 19.51 -2.16
C HIS A 10 -0.73 18.30 -1.27
N ILE A 11 -0.48 17.07 -1.76
CA ILE A 11 -0.66 15.85 -0.98
C ILE A 11 0.14 15.88 0.31
N VAL A 12 1.40 16.33 0.30
CA VAL A 12 2.21 16.42 1.53
C VAL A 12 1.77 17.57 2.45
N ALA A 13 1.20 18.64 1.89
CA ALA A 13 0.66 19.74 2.69
C ALA A 13 -0.60 19.30 3.47
N GLU A 14 -1.53 18.62 2.80
CA GLU A 14 -2.77 18.11 3.42
C GLU A 14 -2.51 16.85 4.27
N HIS A 15 -1.56 16.01 3.86
CA HIS A 15 -1.18 14.76 4.53
C HIS A 15 0.31 14.72 4.88
N PRO A 16 0.77 15.46 5.91
CA PRO A 16 2.18 15.52 6.30
C PRO A 16 2.83 14.16 6.58
N ARG A 17 2.01 13.15 6.96
CA ARG A 17 2.43 11.74 7.14
C ARG A 17 3.10 11.14 5.90
N PHE A 18 2.79 11.64 4.70
CA PHE A 18 3.36 11.15 3.44
C PHE A 18 4.69 11.81 3.08
N SER A 19 5.15 12.81 3.82
CA SER A 19 6.37 13.57 3.49
C SER A 19 7.59 12.67 3.21
N THR A 20 7.85 11.66 4.05
CA THR A 20 8.97 10.72 3.88
C THR A 20 8.69 9.59 2.89
N ALA A 21 7.42 9.34 2.54
CA ALA A 21 7.05 8.40 1.50
C ALA A 21 7.23 9.02 0.10
N VAL A 22 7.07 10.34 -0.02
CA VAL A 22 7.16 11.07 -1.29
C VAL A 22 8.53 11.71 -1.49
N PHE A 23 9.03 12.43 -0.48
CA PHE A 23 10.26 13.22 -0.62
C PHE A 23 11.48 12.52 -0.02
N PRO A 24 12.59 12.40 -0.79
CA PRO A 24 13.84 11.89 -0.26
C PRO A 24 14.43 12.86 0.77
N THR A 25 14.90 12.31 1.89
CA THR A 25 15.63 13.05 2.93
C THR A 25 17.10 13.33 2.53
N LYS A 26 17.82 14.06 3.39
CA LYS A 26 19.26 14.26 3.24
C LYS A 26 19.97 12.90 3.30
N ASN A 27 20.83 12.61 2.33
CA ASN A 27 21.58 11.35 2.15
C ASN A 27 20.79 10.17 1.56
N SER A 28 19.53 10.38 1.16
CA SER A 28 18.81 9.33 0.43
C SER A 28 19.50 9.00 -0.89
N ARG A 29 19.47 7.72 -1.25
CA ARG A 29 20.15 7.20 -2.43
C ARG A 29 19.12 6.72 -3.43
N ARG A 30 19.17 7.24 -4.67
CA ARG A 30 18.31 6.78 -5.76
C ARG A 30 18.68 5.35 -6.12
N ILE A 31 17.67 4.52 -6.38
CA ILE A 31 17.81 3.14 -6.86
C ILE A 31 16.86 2.88 -8.03
N SER A 32 17.19 1.92 -8.88
CA SER A 32 16.26 1.41 -9.90
C SER A 32 15.41 0.26 -9.32
N VAL A 33 14.40 -0.20 -10.06
CA VAL A 33 13.61 -1.37 -9.67
C VAL A 33 14.42 -2.66 -9.75
N GLU A 34 15.35 -2.75 -10.70
CA GLU A 34 16.29 -3.87 -10.82
C GLU A 34 17.24 -3.91 -9.61
N GLU A 35 17.70 -2.74 -9.16
CA GLU A 35 18.53 -2.65 -7.97
C GLU A 35 17.73 -2.98 -6.70
N LEU A 36 16.45 -2.55 -6.61
CA LEU A 36 15.55 -2.94 -5.52
C LEU A 36 15.39 -4.46 -5.42
N ALA A 37 15.33 -5.16 -6.56
CA ALA A 37 15.23 -6.61 -6.63
C ALA A 37 16.57 -7.34 -6.44
N SER A 38 17.67 -6.62 -6.20
CA SER A 38 18.98 -7.25 -5.99
C SER A 38 19.08 -7.87 -4.59
N VAL A 39 19.83 -8.97 -4.50
CA VAL A 39 20.11 -9.66 -3.22
C VAL A 39 20.69 -8.69 -2.19
N GLU A 40 21.60 -7.78 -2.59
CA GLU A 40 22.22 -6.82 -1.68
C GLU A 40 21.19 -5.88 -1.02
N VAL A 41 20.27 -5.33 -1.80
CA VAL A 41 19.25 -4.40 -1.28
C VAL A 41 18.22 -5.15 -0.44
N LEU A 42 17.78 -6.32 -0.89
CA LEU A 42 16.79 -7.12 -0.15
C LEU A 42 17.34 -7.65 1.17
N ASP A 43 18.58 -8.16 1.21
CA ASP A 43 19.23 -8.60 2.46
C ASP A 43 19.33 -7.46 3.46
N ARG A 44 19.73 -6.26 2.99
CA ARG A 44 19.81 -5.07 3.84
C ARG A 44 18.44 -4.65 4.38
N ALA A 45 17.41 -4.67 3.53
CA ALA A 45 16.05 -4.35 3.93
C ALA A 45 15.50 -5.35 4.97
N ILE A 46 15.77 -6.64 4.78
CA ILE A 46 15.38 -7.71 5.71
C ILE A 46 16.10 -7.56 7.05
N ALA A 47 17.41 -7.28 7.03
CA ALA A 47 18.19 -7.03 8.25
C ALA A 47 17.69 -5.79 8.99
N ALA A 48 17.46 -4.69 8.28
CA ALA A 48 16.91 -3.46 8.86
C ALA A 48 15.49 -3.67 9.40
N SER A 49 14.70 -4.54 8.78
CA SER A 49 13.40 -4.95 9.30
C SER A 49 13.53 -5.73 10.62
N ASP A 50 14.52 -6.60 10.76
CA ASP A 50 14.77 -7.33 12.02
C ASP A 50 15.31 -6.44 13.14
N GLU A 51 16.06 -5.38 12.81
CA GLU A 51 16.44 -4.36 13.79
C GLU A 51 15.22 -3.62 14.35
N LEU A 52 14.27 -3.24 13.48
CA LEU A 52 13.08 -2.48 13.88
C LEU A 52 12.02 -3.36 14.55
N PHE A 53 11.81 -4.56 14.02
CA PHE A 53 10.78 -5.50 14.43
C PHE A 53 11.38 -6.89 14.59
N PRO A 54 12.11 -7.17 15.68
CA PRO A 54 12.83 -8.44 15.83
C PRO A 54 11.86 -9.63 15.73
N MET A 55 12.06 -10.51 14.75
CA MET A 55 11.24 -11.74 14.58
C MET A 55 12.11 -12.97 14.40
N GLY A 56 13.40 -12.81 14.03
CA GLY A 56 14.35 -13.90 13.85
C GLY A 56 14.01 -14.85 12.69
N VAL A 57 13.06 -14.49 11.83
CA VAL A 57 12.59 -15.33 10.72
C VAL A 57 12.57 -14.52 9.42
N PRO A 58 13.50 -14.79 8.47
CA PRO A 58 13.66 -13.98 7.25
C PRO A 58 12.38 -13.78 6.43
N LYS A 59 11.58 -14.82 6.20
CA LYS A 59 10.31 -14.68 5.48
C LYS A 59 9.30 -13.73 6.15
N HIS A 60 9.29 -13.64 7.48
CA HIS A 60 8.41 -12.71 8.19
C HIS A 60 8.93 -11.28 8.03
N GLN A 61 10.26 -11.10 8.07
CA GLN A 61 10.89 -9.82 7.84
C GLN A 61 10.67 -9.29 6.43
N ALA A 62 10.89 -10.14 5.42
CA ALA A 62 10.57 -9.83 4.05
C ALA A 62 9.11 -9.39 3.87
N GLN A 63 8.17 -10.08 4.52
CA GLN A 63 6.74 -9.77 4.37
C GLN A 63 6.32 -8.47 5.07
N VAL A 64 6.89 -8.14 6.24
CA VAL A 64 6.60 -6.85 6.90
C VAL A 64 7.28 -5.69 6.17
N TRP A 65 8.50 -5.87 5.67
CA TRP A 65 9.15 -4.88 4.82
C TRP A 65 8.36 -4.66 3.52
N TRP A 66 7.91 -5.73 2.88
CA TRP A 66 7.08 -5.66 1.68
C TRP A 66 5.79 -4.88 1.93
N PHE A 67 5.11 -5.14 3.06
CA PHE A 67 3.95 -4.36 3.50
C PHE A 67 4.26 -2.86 3.60
N SER A 68 5.37 -2.50 4.26
CA SER A 68 5.78 -1.10 4.41
C SER A 68 6.12 -0.43 3.08
N LEU A 69 6.83 -1.14 2.18
CA LEU A 69 7.12 -0.65 0.84
C LEU A 69 5.84 -0.39 0.04
N ASN A 70 4.85 -1.29 0.10
CA ASN A 70 3.58 -1.09 -0.60
C ASN A 70 2.86 0.16 -0.09
N ASN A 71 2.87 0.44 1.21
CA ASN A 71 2.30 1.67 1.76
C ASN A 71 3.02 2.94 1.27
N THR A 72 4.35 2.90 1.13
CA THR A 72 5.12 3.99 0.51
C THR A 72 4.70 4.23 -0.94
N LEU A 73 4.55 3.16 -1.73
CA LEU A 73 4.25 3.25 -3.16
C LEU A 73 2.81 3.71 -3.42
N LEU A 74 1.85 3.23 -2.62
CA LEU A 74 0.42 3.35 -2.92
C LEU A 74 -0.29 4.43 -2.12
N GLY A 75 0.07 4.67 -0.85
CA GLY A 75 -0.65 5.61 0.01
C GLY A 75 -0.78 7.02 -0.60
N PRO A 76 0.33 7.71 -0.92
CA PRO A 76 0.28 9.03 -1.53
C PRO A 76 -0.38 9.03 -2.91
N ALA A 77 -0.13 7.99 -3.72
CA ALA A 77 -0.62 7.92 -5.09
C ALA A 77 -2.15 7.73 -5.14
N LEU A 78 -2.70 6.87 -4.29
CA LEU A 78 -4.14 6.62 -4.23
C LEU A 78 -4.88 7.79 -3.55
N THR A 79 -4.23 8.49 -2.61
CA THR A 79 -4.72 9.77 -2.09
C THR A 79 -4.83 10.82 -3.22
N ALA A 80 -3.82 10.92 -4.08
CA ALA A 80 -3.88 11.79 -5.26
C ALA A 80 -4.97 11.37 -6.26
N MET A 81 -5.19 10.06 -6.45
CA MET A 81 -6.30 9.58 -7.29
C MET A 81 -7.65 10.03 -6.74
N VAL A 82 -7.87 9.91 -5.43
CA VAL A 82 -9.13 10.31 -4.80
C VAL A 82 -9.29 11.84 -4.82
N GLU A 83 -8.36 12.57 -4.17
CA GLU A 83 -8.54 13.99 -3.82
C GLU A 83 -8.16 14.96 -4.96
N CYS A 84 -7.15 14.61 -5.76
CA CYS A 84 -6.65 15.47 -6.82
C CYS A 84 -7.24 15.15 -8.20
N HIS A 85 -8.04 14.07 -8.31
CA HIS A 85 -8.61 13.61 -9.58
C HIS A 85 -7.54 13.50 -10.69
N VAL A 86 -6.42 12.86 -10.38
CA VAL A 86 -5.36 12.54 -11.34
C VAL A 86 -4.85 11.14 -11.06
N THR A 87 -4.36 10.44 -12.08
CA THR A 87 -3.79 9.11 -11.90
C THR A 87 -2.27 9.17 -12.03
N PRO A 88 -1.50 9.14 -10.92
CA PRO A 88 -0.05 9.01 -11.00
C PRO A 88 0.33 7.65 -11.57
N SER A 89 1.38 7.58 -12.38
CA SER A 89 1.93 6.29 -12.82
C SER A 89 2.41 5.48 -11.62
N LEU A 90 1.90 4.26 -11.49
CA LEU A 90 2.34 3.28 -10.49
C LEU A 90 3.43 2.34 -11.02
N ASP A 91 3.94 2.59 -12.24
CA ASP A 91 5.13 1.90 -12.74
C ASP A 91 6.36 2.37 -11.96
N VAL A 92 6.84 1.52 -11.06
CA VAL A 92 8.00 1.83 -10.22
C VAL A 92 9.25 2.12 -11.06
N ALA A 93 9.37 1.54 -12.26
CA ALA A 93 10.50 1.76 -13.15
C ALA A 93 10.47 3.15 -13.81
N ARG A 94 9.29 3.78 -13.93
CA ARG A 94 9.13 5.11 -14.54
C ARG A 94 9.23 6.26 -13.53
N GLY A 95 9.06 5.97 -12.25
CA GLY A 95 9.22 6.96 -11.18
C GLY A 95 10.66 7.13 -10.69
N ALA A 96 10.78 7.77 -9.54
CA ALA A 96 12.03 7.97 -8.83
C ALA A 96 11.93 7.37 -7.43
N MET A 97 12.62 6.25 -7.22
CA MET A 97 12.68 5.55 -5.94
C MET A 97 13.99 5.84 -5.21
N PHE A 98 13.91 6.01 -3.89
CA PHE A 98 15.07 6.28 -3.06
C PHE A 98 15.03 5.44 -1.79
N ILE A 99 16.18 4.87 -1.42
CA ILE A 99 16.42 4.38 -0.06
C ILE A 99 16.60 5.58 0.84
N GLN A 100 15.79 5.67 1.90
CA GLN A 100 15.94 6.72 2.90
C GLN A 100 17.11 6.40 3.82
N ASN A 101 18.02 7.35 3.97
CA ASN A 101 19.12 7.28 4.93
C ASN A 101 19.06 8.52 5.82
N PRO A 102 18.12 8.58 6.80
CA PRO A 102 17.87 9.79 7.59
C PRO A 102 19.06 10.21 8.49
N GLY A 103 20.21 9.53 8.42
CA GLY A 103 21.38 9.79 9.26
C GLY A 103 21.32 9.14 10.64
N THR A 104 20.31 8.30 10.90
CA THR A 104 20.25 7.41 12.06
C THR A 104 20.91 6.07 11.74
N GLU A 105 21.54 5.43 12.73
CA GLU A 105 22.12 4.09 12.54
C GLU A 105 21.04 3.01 12.36
N HIS A 106 19.89 3.16 13.01
CA HIS A 106 18.78 2.19 12.95
C HIS A 106 17.93 2.32 11.69
N GLY A 107 17.54 1.17 11.11
CA GLY A 107 16.55 1.10 10.03
C GLY A 107 17.07 1.54 8.66
N GLN A 108 18.39 1.61 8.47
CA GLN A 108 19.00 1.95 7.19
C GLN A 108 18.68 0.88 6.14
N GLY A 109 18.03 1.28 5.06
CA GLY A 109 17.58 0.33 4.04
C GLY A 109 16.16 -0.21 4.24
N TYR A 110 15.49 0.10 5.37
CA TYR A 110 14.08 -0.26 5.55
C TYR A 110 13.15 0.73 4.83
N TRP A 111 13.36 2.02 5.09
CA TRP A 111 12.48 3.09 4.62
C TRP A 111 12.79 3.49 3.18
N MET A 112 11.74 3.70 2.40
CA MET A 112 11.82 4.08 1.00
C MET A 112 10.95 5.31 0.73
N SER A 113 11.31 6.09 -0.29
CA SER A 113 10.39 7.05 -0.92
C SER A 113 10.25 6.78 -2.40
N PHE A 114 9.10 7.13 -2.94
CA PHE A 114 8.78 7.06 -4.36
C PHE A 114 7.93 8.25 -4.78
N PHE A 115 8.22 8.80 -5.95
CA PHE A 115 7.33 9.73 -6.64
C PHE A 115 7.49 9.61 -8.15
N THR A 116 6.52 10.11 -8.89
CA THR A 116 6.56 10.18 -10.36
C THR A 116 6.16 11.57 -10.85
N ASP A 117 6.62 11.98 -12.02
CA ASP A 117 6.14 13.17 -12.74
C ASP A 117 5.17 12.82 -13.87
N VAL A 118 4.83 11.53 -14.02
CA VAL A 118 3.89 11.01 -15.00
C VAL A 118 2.51 10.89 -14.38
N PHE A 119 1.55 11.62 -14.95
CA PHE A 119 0.14 11.57 -14.58
C PHE A 119 -0.72 11.37 -15.82
N THR A 120 -1.84 10.68 -15.64
CA THR A 120 -2.92 10.58 -16.62
C THR A 120 -4.22 11.12 -16.02
N ASP A 121 -5.27 11.11 -16.83
CA ASP A 121 -6.61 11.54 -16.46
C ASP A 121 -7.24 10.68 -15.34
N ASP A 122 -8.32 11.22 -14.76
CA ASP A 122 -9.17 10.54 -13.78
C ASP A 122 -10.22 9.69 -14.50
N SER A 123 -9.86 8.45 -14.83
CA SER A 123 -10.77 7.52 -15.49
C SER A 123 -10.52 6.08 -15.08
N GLU A 124 -11.56 5.24 -15.17
CA GLU A 124 -11.44 3.81 -14.87
C GLU A 124 -10.37 3.12 -15.73
N ALA A 125 -10.24 3.53 -17.00
CA ALA A 125 -9.22 3.03 -17.89
C ALA A 125 -7.80 3.42 -17.41
N ALA A 126 -7.61 4.66 -16.95
CA ALA A 126 -6.36 5.13 -16.39
C ALA A 126 -6.00 4.37 -15.09
N TRP A 127 -6.95 4.20 -14.17
CA TRP A 127 -6.75 3.45 -12.93
C TRP A 127 -6.40 1.98 -13.23
N ARG A 128 -7.12 1.33 -14.16
CA ARG A 128 -6.84 -0.05 -14.57
C ARG A 128 -5.45 -0.19 -15.19
N ALA A 129 -5.06 0.73 -16.08
CA ALA A 129 -3.72 0.74 -16.66
C ALA A 129 -2.63 0.89 -15.59
N ALA A 130 -2.83 1.80 -14.62
CA ALA A 130 -1.92 2.00 -13.50
C ALA A 130 -1.79 0.73 -12.63
N GLY A 131 -2.88 0.01 -12.39
CA GLY A 131 -2.86 -1.27 -11.66
C GLY A 131 -2.06 -2.34 -12.39
N ALA A 132 -2.19 -2.42 -13.72
CA ALA A 132 -1.43 -3.36 -14.54
C ALA A 132 0.06 -3.03 -14.57
N ASP A 133 0.40 -1.74 -14.67
CA ASP A 133 1.79 -1.25 -14.58
C ASP A 133 2.40 -1.53 -13.22
N TYR A 134 1.63 -1.32 -12.13
CA TYR A 134 2.06 -1.63 -10.78
C TYR A 134 2.43 -3.11 -10.64
N ALA A 135 1.52 -4.02 -11.03
CA ALA A 135 1.76 -5.45 -10.96
C ALA A 135 2.99 -5.87 -11.78
N ARG A 136 3.15 -5.36 -13.01
CA ARG A 136 4.34 -5.65 -13.84
C ARG A 136 5.63 -5.19 -13.18
N SER A 137 5.65 -3.97 -12.65
CA SER A 137 6.86 -3.38 -12.06
C SER A 137 7.30 -4.07 -10.76
N ILE A 138 6.36 -4.57 -9.95
CA ILE A 138 6.68 -5.25 -8.68
C ILE A 138 6.90 -6.75 -8.78
N ALA A 139 6.48 -7.41 -9.86
CA ALA A 139 6.61 -8.85 -10.03
C ALA A 139 8.07 -9.36 -9.87
N PRO A 140 9.10 -8.70 -10.44
CA PRO A 140 10.49 -9.10 -10.21
C PRO A 140 10.92 -8.98 -8.74
N VAL A 141 10.42 -7.98 -8.01
CA VAL A 141 10.74 -7.77 -6.59
C VAL A 141 10.10 -8.87 -5.74
N ILE A 142 8.85 -9.24 -6.03
CA ILE A 142 8.16 -10.36 -5.36
C ILE A 142 8.92 -11.67 -5.57
N GLN A 143 9.38 -11.93 -6.79
CA GLN A 143 10.15 -13.14 -7.10
C GLN A 143 11.49 -13.14 -6.34
N ALA A 144 12.24 -12.04 -6.38
CA ALA A 144 13.52 -11.92 -5.69
C ALA A 144 13.37 -12.04 -4.17
N LEU A 145 12.33 -11.45 -3.57
CA LEU A 145 12.01 -11.63 -2.15
C LEU A 145 11.72 -13.08 -1.77
N ALA A 146 10.97 -13.79 -2.63
CA ALA A 146 10.67 -15.20 -2.40
C ALA A 146 11.96 -16.05 -2.43
N GLU A 147 12.87 -15.75 -3.35
CA GLU A 147 14.16 -16.43 -3.48
C GLU A 147 15.10 -16.13 -2.31
N VAL A 148 15.24 -14.86 -1.92
CA VAL A 148 16.15 -14.42 -0.84
C VAL A 148 15.67 -14.87 0.54
N ALA A 149 14.37 -14.70 0.83
CA ALA A 149 13.85 -14.85 2.18
C ALA A 149 13.01 -16.12 2.39
N GLY A 150 12.67 -16.86 1.33
CA GLY A 150 11.74 -17.98 1.39
C GLY A 150 10.29 -17.56 1.65
N ALA A 151 9.93 -16.31 1.34
CA ALA A 151 8.56 -15.82 1.44
C ALA A 151 7.67 -16.43 0.33
N SER A 152 6.39 -16.64 0.62
CA SER A 152 5.46 -17.14 -0.40
C SER A 152 5.08 -16.03 -1.37
N THR A 153 5.30 -16.21 -2.67
CA THR A 153 4.85 -15.28 -3.71
C THR A 153 3.36 -14.98 -3.60
N ARG A 154 2.52 -16.00 -3.32
CA ARG A 154 1.09 -15.83 -3.06
C ARG A 154 0.80 -14.89 -1.88
N ALA A 155 1.59 -15.00 -0.80
CA ALA A 155 1.42 -14.13 0.36
C ALA A 155 1.86 -12.68 0.05
N LEU A 156 2.94 -12.50 -0.71
CA LEU A 156 3.41 -11.18 -1.14
C LEU A 156 2.41 -10.49 -2.07
N TRP A 157 1.81 -11.22 -3.03
CA TRP A 157 0.72 -10.69 -3.85
C TRP A 157 -0.52 -10.32 -3.03
N ALA A 158 -0.89 -11.14 -2.05
CA ALA A 158 -2.00 -10.81 -1.15
C ALA A 158 -1.74 -9.53 -0.34
N VAL A 159 -0.49 -9.27 0.07
CA VAL A 159 -0.11 -8.01 0.71
C VAL A 159 -0.30 -6.83 -0.22
N SER A 160 0.07 -6.96 -1.49
CA SER A 160 -0.11 -5.89 -2.48
C SER A 160 -1.58 -5.61 -2.79
N VAL A 161 -2.42 -6.65 -2.86
CA VAL A 161 -3.88 -6.49 -3.00
C VAL A 161 -4.46 -5.72 -1.82
N ASP A 162 -4.13 -6.13 -0.60
CA ASP A 162 -4.58 -5.43 0.61
C ASP A 162 -4.10 -3.99 0.68
N ALA A 163 -2.90 -3.70 0.19
CA ALA A 163 -2.34 -2.35 0.17
C ALA A 163 -3.09 -1.43 -0.79
N VAL A 164 -3.45 -1.92 -1.99
CA VAL A 164 -4.30 -1.17 -2.93
C VAL A 164 -5.68 -0.93 -2.32
N ALA A 165 -6.32 -1.98 -1.81
CA ALA A 165 -7.65 -1.89 -1.23
C ALA A 165 -7.67 -0.90 -0.05
N GLY A 166 -6.72 -1.03 0.88
CA GLY A 166 -6.64 -0.20 2.07
C GLY A 166 -6.28 1.25 1.80
N ALA A 167 -5.32 1.52 0.91
CA ALA A 167 -4.95 2.89 0.58
C ALA A 167 -6.10 3.63 -0.15
N ALA A 168 -6.82 2.96 -1.04
CA ALA A 168 -7.89 3.59 -1.82
C ALA A 168 -9.11 3.91 -0.96
N VAL A 169 -9.58 2.97 -0.13
CA VAL A 169 -10.74 3.23 0.75
C VAL A 169 -10.37 4.14 1.91
N GLY A 170 -9.12 4.09 2.40
CA GLY A 170 -8.62 5.06 3.38
C GLY A 170 -8.68 6.48 2.84
N ALA A 171 -8.14 6.71 1.63
CA ALA A 171 -8.25 8.01 0.97
C ALA A 171 -9.70 8.41 0.69
N GLY A 172 -10.56 7.46 0.27
CA GLY A 172 -12.00 7.70 0.08
C GLY A 172 -12.70 8.16 1.35
N ASN A 173 -12.45 7.51 2.48
CA ASN A 173 -13.01 7.92 3.77
C ASN A 173 -12.49 9.29 4.19
N ASP A 174 -11.17 9.55 4.07
CA ASP A 174 -10.55 10.83 4.42
C ASP A 174 -11.14 11.99 3.58
N ALA A 175 -11.52 11.72 2.33
CA ALA A 175 -12.12 12.68 1.40
C ALA A 175 -13.66 12.75 1.43
N PHE A 176 -14.34 11.98 2.30
CA PHE A 176 -15.80 11.81 2.31
C PHE A 176 -16.39 11.28 0.97
N GLU A 177 -15.60 10.50 0.23
CA GLU A 177 -15.99 9.78 -0.99
C GLU A 177 -15.64 8.28 -0.88
N PRO A 178 -16.21 7.53 0.09
CA PRO A 178 -15.87 6.13 0.34
C PRO A 178 -16.07 5.24 -0.89
N TYR A 179 -17.15 5.43 -1.66
CA TYR A 179 -17.43 4.60 -2.84
C TYR A 179 -16.54 4.97 -4.04
N ARG A 180 -16.05 6.22 -4.13
CA ARG A 180 -14.94 6.55 -5.05
C ARG A 180 -13.69 5.74 -4.72
N GLY A 181 -13.32 5.62 -3.45
CA GLY A 181 -12.21 4.77 -3.01
C GLY A 181 -12.39 3.30 -3.44
N VAL A 182 -13.60 2.75 -3.27
CA VAL A 182 -13.94 1.38 -3.73
C VAL A 182 -13.80 1.24 -5.24
N ARG A 183 -14.29 2.19 -6.04
CA ARG A 183 -14.15 2.16 -7.51
C ARG A 183 -12.69 2.15 -7.96
N ILE A 184 -11.87 3.03 -7.40
CA ILE A 184 -10.44 3.10 -7.71
C ILE A 184 -9.75 1.79 -7.34
N ALA A 185 -10.05 1.23 -6.15
CA ALA A 185 -9.52 -0.07 -5.73
C ALA A 185 -9.88 -1.19 -6.72
N GLN A 186 -11.16 -1.28 -7.11
CA GLN A 186 -11.64 -2.30 -8.05
C GLN A 186 -10.96 -2.19 -9.42
N ALA A 187 -10.85 -0.99 -9.97
CA ALA A 187 -10.19 -0.76 -11.26
C ALA A 187 -8.69 -1.11 -11.20
N LEU A 188 -7.98 -0.66 -10.16
CA LEU A 188 -6.57 -1.00 -9.94
C LEU A 188 -6.37 -2.51 -9.81
N LEU A 189 -7.19 -3.20 -9.02
CA LEU A 189 -7.08 -4.65 -8.81
C LEU A 189 -7.42 -5.47 -10.06
N ALA A 190 -8.39 -5.02 -10.85
CA ALA A 190 -8.65 -5.59 -12.17
C ALA A 190 -7.44 -5.42 -13.11
N GLY A 191 -6.80 -4.25 -13.08
CA GLY A 191 -5.54 -4.01 -13.78
C GLY A 191 -4.40 -4.89 -13.30
N MET A 192 -4.23 -5.02 -11.98
CA MET A 192 -3.22 -5.91 -11.40
C MET A 192 -3.41 -7.35 -11.87
N ALA A 193 -4.65 -7.84 -11.94
CA ALA A 193 -4.94 -9.20 -12.44
C ALA A 193 -4.52 -9.42 -13.90
N GLU A 194 -4.45 -8.35 -14.72
CA GLU A 194 -3.92 -8.39 -16.09
C GLU A 194 -2.39 -8.29 -16.13
N GLY A 195 -1.79 -7.60 -15.15
CA GLY A 195 -0.35 -7.33 -15.09
C GLY A 195 0.48 -8.40 -14.38
N VAL A 196 -0.14 -9.29 -13.59
CA VAL A 196 0.57 -10.37 -12.90
C VAL A 196 1.13 -11.42 -13.88
N PRO A 197 2.22 -12.12 -13.51
CA PRO A 197 2.74 -13.24 -14.29
C PRO A 197 1.71 -14.35 -14.55
N GLU A 198 1.89 -15.08 -15.64
CA GLU A 198 1.04 -16.22 -15.98
C GLU A 198 0.95 -17.24 -14.83
N GLY A 199 -0.25 -17.73 -14.56
CA GLY A 199 -0.52 -18.69 -13.48
C GLY A 199 -0.69 -18.07 -12.09
N VAL A 200 -0.37 -16.78 -11.89
CA VAL A 200 -0.70 -16.08 -10.65
C VAL A 200 -2.21 -15.82 -10.60
N ARG A 201 -2.78 -15.98 -9.41
CA ARG A 201 -4.17 -15.63 -9.09
C ARG A 201 -4.16 -14.71 -7.88
N LEU A 202 -4.67 -13.50 -8.05
CA LEU A 202 -4.84 -12.55 -6.96
C LEU A 202 -6.08 -12.93 -6.14
N PRO A 203 -6.03 -12.78 -4.81
CA PRO A 203 -7.22 -12.92 -3.99
C PRO A 203 -8.23 -11.81 -4.30
N GLU A 204 -9.51 -12.13 -4.17
CA GLU A 204 -10.59 -11.15 -4.33
C GLU A 204 -10.59 -10.18 -3.13
N PRO A 205 -10.71 -8.86 -3.37
CA PRO A 205 -10.87 -7.89 -2.30
C PRO A 205 -12.25 -8.00 -1.68
N HIS A 206 -12.34 -7.83 -0.36
CA HIS A 206 -13.61 -7.74 0.35
C HIS A 206 -13.67 -6.42 1.09
N PHE A 207 -14.81 -5.74 1.01
CA PHE A 207 -15.06 -4.46 1.68
C PHE A 207 -16.27 -4.58 2.60
N ARG A 208 -16.25 -3.81 3.68
CA ARG A 208 -17.38 -3.66 4.59
C ARG A 208 -17.60 -2.19 4.87
N ASP A 209 -18.86 -1.79 4.90
CA ASP A 209 -19.27 -0.45 5.28
C ASP A 209 -19.66 -0.45 6.75
N PHE A 210 -19.18 0.55 7.48
CA PHE A 210 -19.67 0.88 8.80
C PHE A 210 -20.65 2.04 8.70
N CYS A 211 -21.89 1.81 9.08
CA CYS A 211 -22.95 2.81 9.15
C CYS A 211 -23.95 2.42 10.23
N ASP A 212 -24.60 3.41 10.86
CA ASP A 212 -25.60 3.17 11.91
C ASP A 212 -25.12 2.19 13.02
N GLY A 213 -23.85 2.30 13.40
CA GLY A 213 -23.25 1.53 14.50
C GLY A 213 -22.95 0.06 14.19
N HIS A 214 -23.03 -0.39 12.95
CA HIS A 214 -22.74 -1.78 12.58
C HIS A 214 -22.02 -1.91 11.24
N PHE A 215 -21.32 -3.03 11.05
CA PHE A 215 -20.72 -3.40 9.77
C PHE A 215 -21.71 -4.15 8.89
N GLN A 216 -21.69 -3.85 7.59
CA GLN A 216 -22.39 -4.59 6.55
C GLN A 216 -21.48 -4.78 5.32
N PRO A 217 -21.75 -5.76 4.44
CA PRO A 217 -21.02 -5.85 3.17
C PRO A 217 -21.22 -4.58 2.34
N THR A 218 -20.14 -4.05 1.77
CA THR A 218 -20.20 -2.89 0.88
C THR A 218 -20.99 -3.21 -0.38
N ASP A 219 -21.86 -2.30 -0.82
CA ASP A 219 -22.56 -2.41 -2.11
C ASP A 219 -21.63 -1.99 -3.25
N VAL A 220 -20.75 -2.92 -3.66
CA VAL A 220 -19.78 -2.70 -4.73
C VAL A 220 -20.47 -2.37 -6.06
N ALA A 221 -21.66 -2.90 -6.32
CA ALA A 221 -22.39 -2.61 -7.55
C ALA A 221 -22.85 -1.14 -7.59
N ALA A 222 -23.40 -0.63 -6.48
CA ALA A 222 -23.73 0.78 -6.32
C ALA A 222 -22.49 1.67 -6.47
N ALA A 223 -21.37 1.30 -5.81
CA ALA A 223 -20.11 2.02 -5.95
C ALA A 223 -19.67 2.10 -7.42
N LEU A 224 -19.67 0.98 -8.15
CA LEU A 224 -19.31 0.94 -9.57
C LEU A 224 -20.29 1.70 -10.48
N ALA A 225 -21.56 1.81 -10.08
CA ALA A 225 -22.55 2.65 -10.76
C ALA A 225 -22.34 4.16 -10.53
N GLY A 226 -21.38 4.54 -9.67
CA GLY A 226 -21.06 5.94 -9.35
C GLY A 226 -21.95 6.52 -8.26
N GLU A 227 -22.66 5.69 -7.50
CA GLU A 227 -23.33 6.13 -6.27
C GLU A 227 -22.28 6.48 -5.21
N GLU A 228 -22.67 7.37 -4.29
CA GLU A 228 -21.88 7.70 -3.10
C GLU A 228 -22.78 7.53 -1.87
N ARG A 229 -22.21 7.06 -0.76
CA ARG A 229 -22.96 6.77 0.46
C ARG A 229 -22.27 7.32 1.68
N ASP A 230 -23.06 7.75 2.65
CA ASP A 230 -22.58 8.21 3.95
C ASP A 230 -22.22 7.00 4.83
N VAL A 231 -21.04 6.43 4.58
CA VAL A 231 -20.51 5.23 5.24
C VAL A 231 -19.01 5.38 5.49
N HIS A 232 -18.46 4.58 6.41
CA HIS A 232 -17.01 4.40 6.50
C HIS A 232 -16.63 3.02 5.97
N THR A 233 -15.96 2.95 4.82
CA THR A 233 -15.63 1.67 4.17
C THR A 233 -14.26 1.16 4.61
N VAL A 234 -14.17 -0.10 5.03
CA VAL A 234 -12.91 -0.76 5.39
C VAL A 234 -12.65 -2.01 4.54
N PRO A 235 -11.38 -2.33 4.23
CA PRO A 235 -11.06 -3.59 3.59
C PRO A 235 -11.04 -4.72 4.63
N GLN A 236 -11.59 -5.87 4.28
CA GLN A 236 -11.36 -7.10 5.01
C GLN A 236 -10.09 -7.77 4.45
N ARG A 237 -8.97 -7.51 5.13
CA ARG A 237 -7.65 -7.99 4.72
C ARG A 237 -7.58 -9.51 4.56
N VAL A 238 -6.98 -9.93 3.45
CA VAL A 238 -6.73 -11.34 3.12
C VAL A 238 -5.27 -11.75 3.36
N SER A 239 -4.39 -10.80 3.63
CA SER A 239 -2.98 -11.01 3.96
C SER A 239 -2.65 -10.67 5.41
N CYS A 240 -1.53 -11.17 5.93
CA CYS A 240 -0.96 -10.74 7.21
C CYS A 240 0.44 -10.17 6.98
N CYS A 241 0.76 -8.97 7.47
CA CYS A 241 2.13 -8.44 7.37
C CYS A 241 3.13 -9.15 8.30
N MET A 242 2.67 -10.07 9.16
CA MET A 242 3.46 -10.86 10.12
C MET A 242 4.07 -10.08 11.29
N ILE A 243 3.88 -8.76 11.38
CA ILE A 243 4.46 -7.91 12.43
C ILE A 243 4.17 -8.38 13.87
N TYR A 244 3.01 -9.01 14.11
CA TYR A 244 2.62 -9.57 15.41
C TYR A 244 3.55 -10.67 15.93
N ARG A 245 4.45 -11.19 15.08
CA ARG A 245 5.50 -12.13 15.49
C ARG A 245 6.65 -11.46 16.22
N SER A 246 6.75 -10.13 16.14
CA SER A 246 7.76 -9.38 16.89
C SER A 246 7.31 -9.19 18.33
N PRO A 247 8.19 -9.38 19.33
CA PRO A 247 7.84 -9.09 20.72
C PRO A 247 7.68 -7.58 20.97
N ALA A 248 8.15 -6.74 20.05
CA ALA A 248 8.01 -5.29 20.11
C ALA A 248 6.68 -4.78 19.51
N ALA A 249 5.86 -5.66 18.92
CA ALA A 249 4.63 -5.26 18.23
C ALA A 249 3.44 -6.18 18.55
N GLY A 250 2.26 -5.57 18.64
CA GLY A 250 0.99 -6.30 18.74
C GLY A 250 0.42 -6.69 17.37
N MET A 251 -0.82 -7.19 17.37
CA MET A 251 -1.59 -7.32 16.13
C MET A 251 -2.06 -5.93 15.67
N CYS A 252 -2.03 -5.65 14.36
CA CYS A 252 -2.60 -4.42 13.81
C CYS A 252 -4.13 -4.45 13.80
N LEU A 253 -4.77 -3.27 13.70
CA LEU A 253 -6.24 -3.09 13.70
C LEU A 253 -6.95 -4.01 12.69
N SER A 254 -6.36 -4.19 11.50
CA SER A 254 -6.93 -4.99 10.41
C SER A 254 -6.32 -6.41 10.31
N CYS A 255 -5.68 -6.90 11.36
CA CYS A 255 -4.97 -8.18 11.32
C CYS A 255 -5.95 -9.37 11.13
N PRO A 256 -5.76 -10.24 10.11
CA PRO A 256 -6.63 -11.40 9.89
C PRO A 256 -6.41 -12.53 10.91
N LYS A 257 -5.56 -12.32 11.92
CA LYS A 257 -5.33 -13.26 13.03
C LYS A 257 -6.14 -12.94 14.28
N GLN A 258 -6.78 -11.77 14.32
CA GLN A 258 -7.77 -11.46 15.36
C GLN A 258 -9.05 -12.26 15.12
N THR A 259 -9.84 -12.47 16.18
CA THR A 259 -11.23 -12.91 16.00
C THR A 259 -12.03 -11.80 15.27
N PRO A 260 -13.09 -12.16 14.52
CA PRO A 260 -13.96 -11.17 13.88
C PRO A 260 -14.48 -10.12 14.87
N GLU A 261 -14.88 -10.53 16.07
CA GLU A 261 -15.44 -9.67 17.10
C GLU A 261 -14.42 -8.67 17.67
N GLU A 262 -13.20 -9.14 17.96
CA GLU A 262 -12.13 -8.25 18.44
C GLU A 262 -11.70 -7.24 17.38
N ARG A 263 -11.64 -7.68 16.12
CA ARG A 263 -11.30 -6.82 14.99
C ARG A 263 -12.36 -5.74 14.79
N ASP A 264 -13.63 -6.12 14.82
CA ASP A 264 -14.73 -5.17 14.64
C ASP A 264 -14.75 -4.15 15.79
N ARG A 265 -14.55 -4.60 17.04
CA ARG A 265 -14.41 -3.71 18.19
C ARG A 265 -13.25 -2.73 18.01
N GLN A 266 -12.06 -3.20 17.64
CA GLN A 266 -10.90 -2.32 17.45
C GLN A 266 -11.07 -1.32 16.30
N LEU A 267 -11.72 -1.74 15.21
CA LEU A 267 -12.05 -0.84 14.09
C LEU A 267 -13.04 0.24 14.54
N ILE A 268 -14.12 -0.15 15.23
CA ILE A 268 -15.11 0.79 15.77
C ILE A 268 -14.44 1.77 16.73
N ASP A 269 -13.63 1.27 17.67
CA ASP A 269 -12.87 2.10 18.61
C ASP A 269 -12.03 3.13 17.82
N SER A 270 -11.34 2.71 16.75
CA SER A 270 -10.52 3.60 15.92
C SER A 270 -11.29 4.69 15.18
N PHE A 271 -12.59 4.51 14.88
CA PHE A 271 -13.41 5.56 14.28
C PHE A 271 -13.91 6.57 15.32
N THR A 272 -14.02 6.15 16.58
CA THR A 272 -14.62 6.95 17.65
C THR A 272 -13.64 7.88 18.38
N PHE A 273 -12.33 7.74 18.14
CA PHE A 273 -11.30 8.57 18.77
C PHE A 273 -10.95 9.87 18.01
N ASP A 274 -11.61 10.16 16.88
CA ASP A 274 -11.41 11.38 16.09
C ASP A 274 -12.45 12.50 16.38
N PHE A 275 -13.11 12.47 17.56
CA PHE A 275 -14.00 13.54 18.05
C PHE A 275 -13.61 14.06 19.44
#